data_AF-A0A352Q498-F1
#
_entry.id   AF-A0A352Q498-F1
#
_cell.length_a   1.000
_cell.length_b   1.000
_cell.length_c   1.000
_cell.angle_alpha   90.00
_cell.angle_beta   90.00
_cell.angle_gamma   90.00
#
_symmetry.space_group_name_H-M   'P 1'
#
loop_
_entity.id
_entity.type
_entity.pdbx_description
1 polymer ?
#
loop_
_entity_poly.entity_id
_entity_poly.type
_entity_poly.pdbx_seq_one_letter_code
_entity_poly.pdbx_strand_id
1 'polypeptide(L)'
;ASTLDGLVSALYESLATDFKVEFHNLILLGEREKIPASLARVVGMAEANSAIGSLMRNNHPICGVLRADELQFLFGDDARHIGSVAAVPLSHGNMFGILAVGNRDQGFYRSSMGTLFLSYIADVLNRAVPRLMK
;
A
#
# COMPACT_ATOMS: atom_id res chain seq x y z
N ALA A 1 -13.97 -2.04 -12.33
CA ALA A 1 -13.22 -3.31 -12.50
C ALA A 1 -14.07 -4.48 -12.01
N SER A 2 -14.14 -5.58 -12.77
CA SER A 2 -14.84 -6.82 -12.38
C SER A 2 -13.90 -7.89 -11.79
N THR A 3 -12.58 -7.66 -11.83
CA THR A 3 -11.54 -8.57 -11.33
C THR A 3 -10.56 -7.81 -10.44
N LEU A 4 -9.83 -8.55 -9.59
CA LEU A 4 -8.77 -7.97 -8.76
C LEU A 4 -7.68 -7.34 -9.62
N ASP A 5 -7.22 -8.02 -10.66
CA ASP A 5 -6.22 -7.51 -11.60
C ASP A 5 -6.61 -6.18 -12.25
N GLY A 6 -7.86 -6.09 -12.74
CA GLY A 6 -8.35 -4.84 -13.34
C GLY A 6 -8.48 -3.71 -12.32
N LEU A 7 -8.77 -4.02 -11.05
CA LEU A 7 -8.80 -3.01 -9.99
C LEU A 7 -7.39 -2.49 -9.67
N VAL A 8 -6.42 -3.40 -9.51
CA VAL A 8 -5.04 -3.04 -9.20
C VAL A 8 -4.40 -2.28 -10.36
N SER A 9 -4.65 -2.70 -11.60
CA SER A 9 -4.15 -2.00 -12.79
C SER A 9 -4.68 -0.57 -12.87
N ALA A 10 -5.99 -0.38 -12.67
CA ALA A 10 -6.59 0.96 -12.65
C ALA A 10 -6.08 1.82 -11.49
N LEU A 11 -5.84 1.22 -10.32
CA LEU A 11 -5.23 1.91 -9.19
C LEU A 11 -3.83 2.41 -9.53
N TYR A 12 -2.98 1.55 -10.09
CA TYR A 12 -1.59 1.89 -10.42
C TYR A 12 -1.51 2.93 -11.54
N GLU A 13 -2.35 2.80 -12.57
CA GLU A 13 -2.47 3.80 -13.64
C GLU A 13 -2.88 5.16 -13.07
N SER A 14 -3.93 5.22 -12.24
CA SER A 14 -4.38 6.49 -11.67
C SER A 14 -3.33 7.11 -10.74
N LEU A 15 -2.66 6.30 -9.89
CA LEU A 15 -1.58 6.78 -9.04
C LEU A 15 -0.42 7.37 -9.87
N ALA A 16 0.00 6.68 -10.95
CA ALA A 16 1.10 7.13 -11.79
C ALA A 16 0.75 8.34 -12.67
N THR A 17 -0.44 8.34 -13.28
CA THR A 17 -0.81 9.34 -14.30
C THR A 17 -1.59 10.52 -13.72
N ASP A 18 -2.65 10.25 -12.97
CA ASP A 18 -3.54 11.31 -12.46
C ASP A 18 -2.94 12.00 -11.24
N PHE A 19 -2.44 11.20 -10.29
CA PHE A 19 -1.85 11.71 -9.03
C PHE A 19 -0.34 11.95 -9.12
N LYS A 20 0.31 11.51 -10.22
CA LYS A 20 1.75 11.68 -10.46
C LYS A 20 2.63 11.17 -9.30
N VAL A 21 2.21 10.06 -8.70
CA VAL A 21 2.93 9.39 -7.62
C VAL A 21 4.14 8.68 -8.21
N GLU A 22 5.33 9.03 -7.69
CA GLU A 22 6.60 8.51 -8.19
C GLU A 22 6.81 7.04 -7.85
N PHE A 23 6.51 6.65 -6.61
CA PHE A 23 6.61 5.25 -6.16
C PHE A 23 5.30 4.84 -5.52
N HIS A 24 4.76 3.68 -5.89
CA HIS A 24 3.56 3.14 -5.29
C HIS A 24 3.64 1.63 -5.24
N ASN A 25 3.06 1.04 -4.19
CA ASN A 25 2.94 -0.40 -4.08
C ASN A 25 1.71 -0.78 -3.26
N LEU A 26 0.97 -1.77 -3.75
CA LEU A 26 -0.09 -2.44 -3.02
C LEU A 26 0.40 -3.82 -2.62
N ILE A 27 0.41 -4.07 -1.31
CA ILE A 27 0.74 -5.37 -0.73
C ILE A 27 -0.53 -5.97 -0.13
N LEU A 28 -0.87 -7.18 -0.56
CA LEU A 28 -1.96 -7.99 -0.01
C LEU A 28 -1.40 -9.08 0.90
N LEU A 29 -2.07 -9.30 2.02
CA LEU A 29 -1.68 -10.25 3.05
C LEU A 29 -2.47 -11.53 2.88
N GLY A 30 -1.79 -12.65 2.65
CA GLY A 30 -2.43 -13.94 2.47
C GLY A 30 -1.52 -14.97 1.80
N GLU A 31 -2.12 -16.10 1.43
CA GLU A 31 -1.48 -17.14 0.65
C GLU A 31 -1.62 -16.82 -0.84
N ARG A 32 -0.50 -16.84 -1.58
CA ARG A 32 -0.47 -16.44 -2.99
C ARG A 32 -1.39 -17.30 -3.86
N GLU A 33 -1.56 -18.56 -3.51
CA GLU A 33 -2.42 -19.52 -4.20
C GLU A 33 -3.91 -19.23 -4.02
N LYS A 34 -4.28 -18.49 -2.96
CA LYS A 34 -5.67 -18.15 -2.63
C LYS A 34 -6.08 -16.77 -3.14
N ILE A 35 -5.13 -15.94 -3.58
CA ILE A 35 -5.39 -14.58 -4.04
C ILE A 35 -5.30 -14.58 -5.57
N PRO A 36 -6.33 -14.08 -6.29
CA PRO A 36 -6.28 -13.98 -7.74
C PRO A 36 -5.06 -13.21 -8.23
N ALA A 37 -4.47 -13.65 -9.34
CA ALA A 37 -3.29 -13.00 -9.91
C ALA A 37 -3.57 -11.53 -10.22
N SER A 38 -2.63 -10.66 -9.85
CA SER A 38 -2.65 -9.23 -10.16
C SER A 38 -1.23 -8.66 -10.03
N LEU A 39 -1.07 -7.37 -10.34
CA LEU A 39 0.16 -6.62 -10.10
C LEU A 39 0.46 -6.34 -8.62
N ALA A 40 -0.48 -6.63 -7.70
CA ALA A 40 -0.25 -6.43 -6.28
C ALA A 40 0.70 -7.50 -5.74
N ARG A 41 1.64 -7.11 -4.88
CA ARG A 41 2.51 -8.06 -4.21
C ARG A 41 1.69 -8.82 -3.16
N VAL A 42 1.83 -10.14 -3.11
CA VAL A 42 1.21 -10.97 -2.08
C VAL A 42 2.29 -11.47 -1.12
N VAL A 43 2.05 -11.32 0.18
CA VAL A 43 2.98 -11.76 1.24
C VAL A 43 2.24 -12.49 2.35
N GLY A 44 2.94 -13.43 2.98
CA GLY A 44 2.42 -14.13 4.15
C GLY A 44 2.30 -13.22 5.36
N MET A 45 1.35 -13.53 6.25
CA MET A 45 1.09 -12.73 7.44
C MET A 45 2.30 -12.70 8.38
N ALA A 46 3.00 -13.82 8.57
CA ALA A 46 4.21 -13.87 9.39
C ALA A 46 5.34 -12.96 8.84
N GLU A 47 5.52 -12.92 7.52
CA GLU A 47 6.51 -12.08 6.85
C GLU A 47 6.20 -10.59 7.07
N ALA A 48 4.94 -10.18 6.84
CA ALA A 48 4.51 -8.80 7.03
C ALA A 48 4.63 -8.36 8.50
N ASN A 49 4.25 -9.20 9.47
CA ASN A 49 4.42 -8.88 10.89
C ASN A 49 5.88 -8.67 11.27
N SER A 50 6.80 -9.45 10.69
CA SER A 50 8.24 -9.30 10.97
C SER A 50 8.81 -8.02 10.37
N ALA A 51 8.34 -7.59 9.20
CA ALA A 51 8.91 -6.46 8.47
C ALA A 51 8.26 -5.11 8.78
N ILE A 52 6.93 -5.09 8.95
CA ILE A 52 6.13 -3.87 9.14
C ILE A 52 5.14 -3.98 10.29
N GLY A 53 5.39 -4.84 11.29
CA GLY A 53 4.47 -5.07 12.40
C GLY A 53 4.10 -3.82 13.20
N SER A 54 4.98 -2.81 13.24
CA SER A 54 4.70 -1.45 13.75
C SER A 54 3.54 -0.79 13.00
N LEU A 55 3.61 -0.79 11.66
CA LEU A 55 2.59 -0.23 10.77
C LEU A 55 1.28 -1.03 10.87
N MET A 56 1.36 -2.34 11.05
CA MET A 56 0.19 -3.22 11.15
C MET A 56 -0.62 -3.04 12.44
N ARG A 57 0.04 -2.68 13.55
CA ARG A 57 -0.65 -2.41 14.82
C ARG A 57 -1.41 -1.08 14.81
N ASN A 58 -1.03 -0.15 13.93
CA ASN A 58 -1.72 1.12 13.75
C ASN A 58 -2.73 0.99 12.63
N ASN A 59 -4.02 1.10 12.93
CA ASN A 59 -5.06 1.12 11.89
C ASN A 59 -5.26 2.51 11.27
N HIS A 60 -4.25 3.36 11.33
CA HIS A 60 -4.29 4.74 10.84
C HIS A 60 -3.23 4.95 9.76
N PRO A 61 -3.48 5.83 8.78
CA PRO A 61 -2.48 6.24 7.82
C PRO A 61 -1.24 6.80 8.51
N ILE A 62 -0.07 6.46 7.99
CA ILE A 62 1.23 6.93 8.46
C ILE A 62 1.86 7.79 7.37
N CYS A 63 2.49 8.88 7.77
CA CYS A 63 3.19 9.81 6.88
C CYS A 63 4.57 10.11 7.48
N GLY A 64 5.59 10.23 6.63
CA GLY A 64 6.91 10.70 7.02
C GLY A 64 8.02 9.77 6.55
N VAL A 65 9.06 9.63 7.37
CA VAL A 65 10.23 8.82 7.08
C VAL A 65 10.10 7.48 7.81
N LEU A 66 10.14 6.39 7.07
CA LEU A 66 10.12 5.04 7.63
C LEU A 66 11.54 4.50 7.81
N ARG A 67 11.67 3.42 8.56
CA ARG A 67 12.95 2.72 8.74
C ARG A 67 13.38 2.04 7.45
N ALA A 68 14.68 1.78 7.29
CA ALA A 68 15.23 1.22 6.05
C ALA A 68 14.66 -0.18 5.72
N ASP A 69 14.41 -1.00 6.73
CA ASP A 69 13.76 -2.30 6.61
C ASP A 69 12.29 -2.19 6.19
N GLU A 70 11.54 -1.24 6.77
CA GLU A 70 10.16 -0.94 6.37
C GLU A 70 10.12 -0.44 4.90
N LEU A 71 11.04 0.43 4.50
CA LEU A 71 11.17 0.91 3.12
C LEU A 71 11.52 -0.22 2.15
N GLN A 72 12.50 -1.07 2.52
CA GLN A 72 12.89 -2.23 1.74
C GLN A 72 11.72 -3.19 1.54
N PHE A 73 10.91 -3.39 2.59
CA PHE A 73 9.72 -4.21 2.50
C PHE A 73 8.65 -3.60 1.59
N LEU A 74 8.40 -2.30 1.69
CA LEU A 74 7.35 -1.61 0.95
C LEU A 74 7.70 -1.37 -0.53
N PHE A 75 8.96 -1.06 -0.85
CA PHE A 75 9.36 -0.58 -2.18
C PHE A 75 10.47 -1.40 -2.84
N GLY A 76 11.04 -2.41 -2.17
CA GLY A 76 12.07 -3.26 -2.76
C GLY A 76 13.31 -2.47 -3.17
N ASP A 77 13.78 -2.65 -4.41
CA ASP A 77 14.99 -2.01 -4.93
C ASP A 77 14.92 -0.47 -4.95
N ASP A 78 13.69 0.08 -4.95
CA ASP A 78 13.47 1.53 -4.92
C ASP A 78 13.60 2.15 -3.53
N ALA A 79 13.71 1.35 -2.47
CA ALA A 79 13.75 1.82 -1.08
C ALA A 79 14.81 2.91 -0.85
N ARG A 80 15.98 2.80 -1.49
CA ARG A 80 17.07 3.77 -1.38
C ARG A 80 16.77 5.14 -2.00
N HIS A 81 15.76 5.22 -2.86
CA HIS A 81 15.34 6.47 -3.51
C HIS A 81 14.20 7.15 -2.75
N ILE A 82 13.62 6.52 -1.73
CA ILE A 82 12.46 7.05 -1.01
C ILE A 82 12.91 8.03 0.07
N GLY A 83 12.56 9.30 -0.07
CA GLY A 83 12.78 10.34 0.93
C GLY A 83 11.62 10.47 1.92
N SER A 84 10.38 10.31 1.46
CA SER A 84 9.19 10.28 2.32
C SER A 84 8.14 9.29 1.83
N VAL A 85 7.30 8.82 2.75
CA VAL A 85 6.26 7.80 2.52
C VAL A 85 4.93 8.27 3.11
N ALA A 86 3.85 7.92 2.42
CA ALA A 86 2.53 7.79 3.02
C ALA A 86 2.04 6.35 2.83
N ALA A 87 1.63 5.71 3.92
CA ALA A 87 1.14 4.33 3.88
C ALA A 87 -0.18 4.23 4.64
N VAL A 88 -1.13 3.52 4.06
CA VAL A 88 -2.46 3.30 4.65
C VAL A 88 -2.74 1.80 4.76
N PRO A 89 -3.03 1.30 5.97
CA PRO A 89 -3.46 -0.08 6.15
C PRO A 89 -4.84 -0.29 5.53
N LEU A 90 -5.03 -1.43 4.90
CA LEU A 90 -6.31 -1.87 4.33
C LEU A 90 -6.90 -2.94 5.24
N SER A 91 -8.09 -2.68 5.77
CA SER A 91 -8.75 -3.55 6.73
C SER A 91 -10.25 -3.68 6.47
N HIS A 92 -10.76 -4.90 6.65
CA HIS A 92 -12.19 -5.23 6.61
C HIS A 92 -12.46 -6.26 7.70
N GLY A 93 -12.63 -5.79 8.94
CA GLY A 93 -12.55 -6.61 10.15
C GLY A 93 -11.10 -6.86 10.57
N ASN A 94 -10.33 -7.55 9.72
CA ASN A 94 -8.89 -7.74 9.87
C ASN A 94 -8.11 -6.99 8.79
N MET A 95 -6.84 -6.65 9.07
CA MET A 95 -5.95 -6.09 8.06
C MET A 95 -5.66 -7.15 6.99
N PHE A 96 -5.89 -6.79 5.73
CA PHE A 96 -5.68 -7.67 4.58
C PHE A 96 -4.68 -7.10 3.58
N GLY A 97 -4.19 -5.88 3.79
CA GLY A 97 -3.22 -5.26 2.89
C GLY A 97 -2.69 -3.93 3.40
N ILE A 98 -1.77 -3.35 2.65
CA ILE A 98 -1.25 -2.00 2.84
C ILE A 98 -1.02 -1.37 1.47
N LEU A 99 -1.47 -0.14 1.31
CA LEU A 99 -1.14 0.70 0.16
C LEU A 99 -0.10 1.72 0.61
N ALA A 100 1.04 1.76 -0.07
CA ALA A 100 2.11 2.69 0.21
C ALA A 100 2.43 3.52 -1.04
N VAL A 101 2.67 4.81 -0.83
CA VAL A 101 3.18 5.74 -1.84
C VAL A 101 4.43 6.42 -1.30
N GLY A 102 5.39 6.67 -2.17
CA GLY A 102 6.69 7.23 -1.84
C GLY A 102 7.08 8.37 -2.79
N ASN A 103 7.99 9.21 -2.32
CA ASN A 103 8.55 10.33 -3.09
C ASN A 103 10.03 10.50 -2.73
N ARG A 104 10.87 10.93 -3.69
CA ARG A 104 12.29 11.26 -3.43
C ARG A 104 12.48 12.41 -2.46
N ASP A 105 11.56 13.37 -2.46
CA ASP A 105 11.60 14.50 -1.55
C ASP A 105 11.14 14.08 -0.14
N GLN A 106 12.03 14.26 0.84
CA GLN A 106 11.75 14.06 2.26
C GLN A 106 10.67 15.03 2.81
N GLY A 107 10.43 16.13 2.10
CA GLY A 107 9.42 17.16 2.33
C GLY A 107 7.99 16.76 1.99
N PHE A 108 7.81 15.81 1.07
CA PHE A 108 6.54 15.66 0.34
C PHE A 108 5.42 15.08 1.21
N TYR A 109 5.62 13.90 1.80
CA TYR A 109 4.63 13.23 2.66
C TYR A 109 4.85 13.53 4.15
N ARG A 110 4.95 14.81 4.52
CA ARG A 110 5.16 15.22 5.93
C ARG A 110 3.89 15.39 6.77
N SER A 111 2.73 15.47 6.13
CA SER A 111 1.46 15.62 6.85
C SER A 111 0.34 14.82 6.20
N SER A 112 -0.62 14.42 7.03
CA SER A 112 -1.81 13.68 6.60
C SER A 112 -2.72 14.49 5.66
N MET A 113 -2.67 15.82 5.68
CA MET A 113 -3.45 16.66 4.76
C MET A 113 -3.04 16.47 3.29
N GLY A 114 -1.76 16.26 3.03
CA GLY A 114 -1.26 15.94 1.67
C GLY A 114 -1.66 14.55 1.18
N THR A 115 -2.22 13.70 2.05
CA THR A 115 -2.50 12.29 1.80
C THR A 115 -3.96 11.92 2.07
N LEU A 116 -4.85 12.91 2.20
CA LEU A 116 -6.30 12.70 2.31
C LEU A 116 -6.84 11.86 1.15
N PHE A 117 -6.34 12.09 -0.06
CA PHE A 117 -6.70 11.29 -1.24
C PHE A 117 -6.41 9.80 -1.03
N LEU A 118 -5.29 9.46 -0.37
CA LEU A 118 -4.88 8.09 -0.12
C LEU A 118 -5.85 7.39 0.85
N SER A 119 -6.40 8.13 1.81
CA SER A 119 -7.42 7.61 2.73
C SER A 119 -8.73 7.32 2.00
N TYR A 120 -9.15 8.20 1.07
CA TYR A 120 -10.34 7.93 0.25
C TYR A 120 -10.16 6.73 -0.69
N ILE A 121 -8.97 6.58 -1.28
CA ILE A 121 -8.62 5.39 -2.06
C ILE A 121 -8.71 4.14 -1.17
N ALA A 122 -8.14 4.19 0.03
CA ALA A 122 -8.21 3.08 0.98
C ALA A 122 -9.65 2.71 1.33
N ASP A 123 -10.54 3.67 1.57
CA ASP A 123 -11.96 3.41 1.86
C ASP A 123 -12.66 2.64 0.73
N VAL A 124 -12.33 2.96 -0.53
CA VAL A 124 -12.85 2.24 -1.69
C VAL A 124 -12.25 0.84 -1.76
N LEU A 125 -10.93 0.71 -1.60
CA LEU A 125 -10.22 -0.58 -1.63
C LEU A 125 -10.70 -1.52 -0.52
N ASN A 126 -10.96 -1.01 0.68
CA ASN A 126 -11.49 -1.73 1.85
C ASN A 126 -12.86 -2.39 1.60
N ARG A 127 -13.59 -1.93 0.57
CA ARG A 127 -14.88 -2.50 0.16
C ARG A 127 -14.78 -3.34 -1.11
N ALA A 128 -13.91 -2.95 -2.04
CA ALA A 128 -13.77 -3.60 -3.33
C ALA A 128 -12.89 -4.85 -3.27
N VAL A 129 -11.69 -4.76 -2.68
CA VAL A 129 -10.70 -5.85 -2.67
C VAL A 129 -11.24 -7.12 -2.00
N PRO A 130 -11.87 -7.08 -0.81
CA PRO A 130 -12.40 -8.28 -0.17
C PRO A 130 -13.48 -9.02 -0.97
N ARG A 131 -14.16 -8.34 -1.90
CA ARG A 131 -15.15 -8.95 -2.79
C ARG A 131 -14.51 -9.65 -3.99
N LEU A 132 -13.32 -9.21 -4.38
CA LEU A 132 -12.58 -9.68 -5.55
C LEU A 132 -11.51 -10.74 -5.20
N MET A 133 -11.20 -10.91 -3.92
CA MET A 133 -10.34 -11.98 -3.40
C MET A 133 -11.10 -13.30 -3.14
N LYS A 134 -12.42 -13.32 -3.36
CA LYS A 134 -13.27 -14.51 -3.15
C LYS A 134 -13.31 -15.40 -4.37
#